data_AF-A0A1B6AUK7-F1
#
_entry.id   AF-A0A1B6AUK7-F1
#
_cell.length_a   1.000
_cell.length_b   1.000
_cell.length_c   1.000
_cell.angle_alpha   90.00
_cell.angle_beta   90.00
_cell.angle_gamma   90.00
#
_symmetry.space_group_name_H-M   'P 1'
#
loop_
_entity.id
_entity.type
_entity.pdbx_description
1 polymer ?
#
loop_
_entity_poly.entity_id
_entity_poly.type
_entity_poly.pdbx_seq_one_letter_code
_entity_poly.pdbx_strand_id
1 'polypeptide(L)' 'MECYECHSLHRSTSAVAVCRECGVALCASHLHVETQQMRKEAGLGKSTSEVPARRVVCPTCRRAELSA' A
#
# COMPACT_ATOMS: atom_id res chain seq x y z
N MET A 1 -9.22 -4.55 14.31
CA MET A 1 -9.50 -3.62 13.20
C MET A 1 -9.89 -4.47 12.01
N GLU A 2 -11.03 -4.18 11.38
CA GLU A 2 -11.59 -5.01 10.30
C GLU A 2 -11.17 -4.50 8.93
N CYS A 3 -11.10 -5.40 7.94
CA CYS A 3 -10.87 -5.04 6.56
C CYS A 3 -12.04 -4.23 6.00
N TYR A 4 -11.73 -3.03 5.50
CA TYR A 4 -12.71 -2.12 4.90
C TYR A 4 -13.46 -2.75 3.72
N GLU A 5 -12.73 -3.42 2.82
CA GLU A 5 -13.32 -4.08 1.64
C GLU A 5 -14.26 -5.23 2.06
N CYS A 6 -13.84 -6.09 3.00
CA CYS A 6 -14.72 -7.14 3.53
C CYS A 6 -15.97 -6.55 4.20
N HIS A 7 -15.82 -5.47 4.96
CA HIS A 7 -16.92 -4.82 5.65
C HIS A 7 -17.96 -4.29 4.66
N SER A 8 -17.53 -3.73 3.52
CA SER A 8 -18.45 -3.29 2.45
C SER A 8 -19.26 -4.44 1.84
N LEU A 9 -18.75 -5.67 1.95
CA LEU A 9 -19.42 -6.90 1.52
C LEU A 9 -20.17 -7.61 2.68
N HIS A 10 -20.39 -6.92 3.80
CA HIS A 10 -21.00 -7.47 5.01
C HIS A 10 -20.26 -8.69 5.58
N ARG A 11 -18.94 -8.73 5.40
CA ARG A 11 -18.04 -9.75 5.97
C ARG A 11 -17.15 -9.13 7.02
N SER A 12 -16.92 -9.84 8.13
CA SER A 12 -15.91 -9.47 9.12
C SER A 12 -14.64 -10.26 8.84
N THR A 13 -13.53 -9.59 8.64
CA THR A 13 -12.23 -10.22 8.42
C THR A 13 -11.16 -9.31 9.01
N SER A 14 -10.31 -9.88 9.86
CA SER A 14 -9.22 -9.15 10.50
C SER A 14 -8.30 -8.50 9.46
N ALA A 15 -8.02 -7.21 9.65
CA ALA A 15 -7.03 -6.50 8.86
C ALA A 15 -5.61 -6.82 9.36
N VAL A 16 -4.67 -6.90 8.41
CA VAL A 16 -3.24 -7.19 8.67
C VAL A 16 -2.33 -6.05 8.19
N ALA A 17 -2.87 -5.07 7.47
CA ALA A 17 -2.14 -3.92 6.97
C ALA A 17 -3.06 -2.70 6.78
N VAL A 18 -2.45 -1.54 6.53
CA VAL A 18 -3.14 -0.27 6.26
C VAL A 18 -2.66 0.27 4.91
N CYS A 19 -3.59 0.73 4.07
CA CYS A 19 -3.28 1.39 2.80
C CYS A 19 -2.47 2.66 3.05
N ARG A 20 -1.35 2.82 2.35
CA ARG A 20 -0.47 3.99 2.48
C ARG A 20 -1.06 5.28 1.90
N GLU A 21 -2.02 5.19 0.99
CA GLU A 21 -2.64 6.39 0.37
C GLU A 21 -3.87 6.88 1.11
N CYS A 22 -4.82 6.00 1.40
CA CYS A 22 -6.12 6.41 1.94
C CYS A 22 -6.36 5.95 3.38
N GLY A 23 -5.43 5.21 3.98
CA GLY A 23 -5.50 4.82 5.40
C GLY A 23 -6.51 3.73 5.74
N VAL A 24 -7.19 3.11 4.77
CA VAL A 24 -8.11 1.99 5.06
C VAL A 24 -7.35 0.73 5.49
N ALA A 25 -7.97 -0.04 6.38
CA ALA A 25 -7.44 -1.30 6.86
C ALA A 25 -7.80 -2.46 5.91
N LEU A 26 -6.85 -3.37 5.64
CA LEU A 26 -6.96 -4.42 4.63
C LEU A 26 -6.56 -5.79 5.18
N CYS A 27 -7.32 -6.82 4.83
CA CYS A 27 -6.93 -8.22 5.05
C CYS A 27 -5.94 -8.68 3.98
N ALA A 28 -5.37 -9.88 4.15
CA ALA A 28 -4.40 -10.46 3.21
C ALA A 28 -4.94 -10.60 1.77
N SER A 29 -6.24 -10.77 1.59
CA SER A 29 -6.87 -10.90 0.27
C SER A 29 -7.07 -9.57 -0.46
N HIS A 30 -7.22 -8.47 0.29
CA HIS A 30 -7.52 -7.15 -0.27
C HIS A 30 -6.34 -6.19 -0.26
N LEU A 31 -5.20 -6.58 0.33
CA LEU A 31 -3.98 -5.80 0.24
C LEU A 31 -3.22 -6.10 -1.06
N HIS A 32 -2.60 -5.06 -1.60
CA HIS A 32 -1.58 -5.21 -2.63
C HIS A 32 -0.26 -4.65 -2.10
N VAL A 33 0.80 -5.45 -2.22
CA VAL A 33 2.15 -5.02 -1.88
C VAL A 33 2.84 -4.58 -3.16
N GLU A 34 3.26 -3.33 -3.19
CA GLU A 34 4.08 -2.77 -4.25
C GLU A 34 5.48 -2.49 -3.75
N THR A 35 6.47 -2.64 -4.63
CA THR A 35 7.86 -2.28 -4.37
C THR A 35 8.14 -0.90 -4.95
N GLN A 36 8.39 0.07 -4.08
CA GLN A 36 8.80 1.41 -4.48
C GLN A 36 10.32 1.53 -4.35
N GLN A 37 10.99 1.89 -5.44
CA GLN A 37 12.39 2.30 -5.37
C GLN A 37 12.48 3.61 -4.58
N MET A 38 13.13 3.58 -3.42
CA MET A 38 13.31 4.77 -2.59
C MET A 38 14.43 5.62 -3.19
N ARG A 39 14.07 6.62 -4.00
CA ARG A 39 15.02 7.68 -4.39
C ARG A 39 15.15 8.65 -3.22
N LYS A 40 16.23 8.52 -2.44
CA LYS A 40 16.59 9.49 -1.42
C LYS A 40 17.29 10.67 -2.10
N GLU A 41 16.72 11.86 -2.02
CA GLU A 41 17.43 13.08 -2.39
C GLU A 41 18.44 13.39 -1.27
N ALA A 42 19.67 12.87 -1.43
CA ALA A 42 20.78 13.29 -0.60
C ALA A 42 21.36 14.57 -1.20
N GLY A 43 21.30 15.66 -0.44
CA GLY A 43 22.04 16.88 -0.74
C GLY A 43 23.49 16.52 -1.09
N LEU A 44 23.90 16.89 -2.30
CA LEU A 44 25.26 16.78 -2.86
C LEU A 44 25.81 15.37 -3.20
N GLY A 45 24.99 14.31 -3.25
CA GLY A 45 25.46 13.02 -3.80
C GLY A 45 24.36 11.98 -3.98
N LYS A 46 24.28 11.34 -5.16
CA LYS A 46 23.29 10.28 -5.44
C LYS A 46 23.54 9.08 -4.54
N SER A 47 22.77 8.94 -3.46
CA SER A 47 22.65 7.68 -2.71
C SER A 47 21.27 7.08 -2.98
N THR A 48 21.11 6.44 -4.12
CA THR A 48 20.00 5.52 -4.32
C THR A 48 20.19 4.37 -3.34
N SER A 49 19.33 4.25 -2.33
CA SER A 49 19.29 3.02 -1.54
C SER A 49 18.78 1.93 -2.47
N GLU A 50 19.62 0.93 -2.74
CA GLU A 50 19.27 -0.19 -3.64
C GLU A 50 18.20 -1.12 -3.06
N VAL A 51 17.79 -0.91 -1.79
CA VAL A 51 16.78 -1.74 -1.15
C VAL A 51 15.38 -1.19 -1.49
N PRO A 52 14.56 -1.91 -2.27
CA PRO A 52 13.20 -1.48 -2.57
C PRO A 52 12.37 -1.47 -1.28
N ALA A 53 11.69 -0.36 -1.00
CA ALA A 53 10.75 -0.31 0.11
C ALA A 53 9.43 -0.94 -0.32
N ARG A 54 8.83 -1.74 0.57
CA ARG A 54 7.47 -2.24 0.36
C ARG A 54 6.44 -1.19 0.77
N ARG A 55 5.40 -1.06 -0.03
CA ARG A 55 4.22 -0.22 0.23
C ARG A 55 2.97 -1.08 0.09
N VAL A 56 2.00 -0.86 0.97
CA VAL A 56 0.70 -1.53 0.89
C VAL A 56 -0.34 -0.55 0.37
N VAL A 57 -1.12 -0.94 -0.63
CA VAL A 57 -2.22 -0.16 -1.20
C VAL A 57 -3.50 -0.99 -1.29
N CYS A 58 -4.66 -0.34 -1.21
CA CYS A 58 -5.95 -0.98 -1.46
C CYS A 58 -6.19 -1.15 -2.97
N PRO A 59 -7.15 -2.00 -3.38
CA PRO A 59 -7.45 -2.24 -4.80
C PRO A 59 -7.86 -0.95 -5.54
N THR A 60 -8.55 -0.04 -4.84
CA THR A 60 -8.99 1.24 -5.40
C THR A 60 -7.82 2.18 -5.69
N CYS A 61 -6.92 2.40 -4.72
CA CYS A 61 -5.74 3.24 -4.92
C CYS A 61 -4.80 2.65 -5.97
N ARG A 62 -4.60 1.32 -5.96
CA ARG A 62 -3.82 0.64 -7.00
C ARG A 62 -4.36 0.89 -8.40
N ARG A 63 -5.68 0.79 -8.58
CA ARG A 63 -6.32 1.08 -9.87
C ARG A 63 -6.10 2.52 -10.31
N ALA A 64 -6.17 3.47 -9.37
CA ALA A 64 -5.92 4.87 -9.66
C ALA A 64 -4.47 5.11 -10.14
N GLU A 65 -3.50 4.48 -9.48
CA GLU A 65 -2.07 4.59 -9.84
C GLU A 65 -1.75 3.99 -11.21
N LEU A 66 -2.39 2.87 -11.57
CA LEU A 66 -2.23 2.25 -12.88
C LEU A 66 -2.95 2.98 -14.01
N SER A 67 -3.82 3.94 -13.69
CA SER A 67 -4.59 4.73 -14.66
C SER A 67 -4.02 6.12 -14.94
N ALA A 68 -2.96 6.51 -14.22
CA ALA A 68 -2.23 7.76 -14.39
C ALA A 68 -1.06 7.59 -15.37
#